data_AF-A0A3M1P7N9-F1
#
_entry.id   AF-A0A3M1P7N9-F1
#
_cell.length_a   1.000
_cell.length_b   1.000
_cell.length_c   1.000
_cell.angle_alpha   90.00
_cell.angle_beta   90.00
_cell.angle_gamma   90.00
#
_symmetry.space_group_name_H-M   'P 1'
#
loop_
_entity.id
_entity.type
_entity.pdbx_description
1 polymer ?
#
loop_
_entity_poly.entity_id
_entity_poly.type
_entity_poly.pdbx_seq_one_letter_code
_entity_poly.pdbx_strand_id
1 'polypeptide(L)'
;MENKTLTRRQFIKSSALLGGTAAFGTLAQGCATGRAEAEAAVAYPLNKAENVIYSVCLQCHTDCPIKVKIHDGVVAKIDGNPYSMQTLNPAIQYATPVKEGARIDGGLCPKGQAGIQSLYDPYRVT
;
A
#
# COMPACT_ATOMS: atom_id res chain seq x y z
N MET A 1 -15.22 61.95 -8.54
CA MET A 1 -14.46 60.68 -8.54
C MET A 1 -14.59 60.10 -7.15
N GLU A 2 -15.40 59.05 -7.00
CA GLU A 2 -15.73 58.43 -5.72
C GLU A 2 -14.48 57.75 -5.13
N ASN A 3 -13.89 58.34 -4.08
CA ASN A 3 -12.81 57.70 -3.33
C ASN A 3 -13.41 56.55 -2.49
N LYS A 4 -13.43 55.34 -3.04
CA LYS A 4 -13.76 54.12 -2.28
C LYS A 4 -12.67 53.89 -1.24
N THR A 5 -12.91 54.39 -0.03
CA THR A 5 -12.09 54.11 1.15
C THR A 5 -12.08 52.61 1.41
N LEU A 6 -10.90 51.98 1.39
CA LEU A 6 -10.75 50.57 1.65
C LEU A 6 -11.26 50.26 3.06
N THR A 7 -12.34 49.49 3.14
CA THR A 7 -12.89 49.09 4.45
C THR A 7 -12.02 48.00 5.06
N ARG A 8 -11.88 47.98 6.40
CA ARG A 8 -11.12 46.95 7.15
C ARG A 8 -11.50 45.52 6.74
N ARG A 9 -12.78 45.29 6.44
CA ARG A 9 -13.31 43.99 5.96
C ARG A 9 -12.79 43.64 4.55
N GLN A 10 -12.68 44.61 3.64
CA GLN A 10 -12.11 44.37 2.31
C GLN A 10 -10.61 44.09 2.40
N PHE A 11 -9.89 44.77 3.30
CA PHE A 11 -8.47 44.49 3.54
C PHE A 11 -8.23 43.06 4.06
N ILE A 12 -9.02 42.60 5.04
CA ILE A 12 -8.92 41.22 5.57
C ILE A 12 -9.26 40.18 4.49
N LYS A 13 -10.27 40.43 3.65
CA LYS A 13 -10.63 39.51 2.55
C LYS A 13 -9.52 39.40 1.51
N SER A 14 -8.94 40.53 1.10
CA SER A 14 -7.86 40.53 0.10
C SER A 14 -6.56 39.93 0.64
N SER A 15 -6.22 40.18 1.90
CA SER A 15 -5.04 39.60 2.54
C SER A 15 -5.20 38.10 2.81
N ALA A 16 -6.39 37.63 3.20
CA ALA A 16 -6.66 36.20 3.33
C ALA A 16 -6.59 35.48 1.99
N LEU A 17 -7.10 36.10 0.91
CA LEU A 17 -7.02 35.53 -0.44
C LEU A 17 -5.56 35.45 -0.93
N LEU A 18 -4.80 36.53 -0.81
CA LEU A 18 -3.40 36.60 -1.26
C LEU A 18 -2.47 35.73 -0.41
N GLY A 19 -2.67 35.70 0.91
CA GLY A 19 -1.91 34.84 1.82
C GLY A 19 -2.24 33.36 1.64
N GLY A 20 -3.52 33.03 1.44
CA GLY A 20 -3.98 31.67 1.19
C GLY A 20 -3.44 31.09 -0.12
N THR A 21 -3.42 31.88 -1.22
CA THR A 21 -2.88 31.41 -2.50
C THR A 21 -1.35 31.29 -2.48
N ALA A 22 -0.63 32.16 -1.76
CA ALA A 22 0.82 32.03 -1.59
C ALA A 22 1.21 30.80 -0.76
N ALA A 23 0.48 30.53 0.34
CA ALA A 23 0.68 29.32 1.14
C ALA A 23 0.30 28.05 0.36
N PHE A 24 -0.78 28.08 -0.42
CA PHE A 24 -1.16 26.95 -1.25
C PHE A 24 -0.19 26.73 -2.42
N GLY A 25 0.38 27.78 -3.01
CA GLY A 25 1.37 27.68 -4.09
C GLY A 25 2.67 27.01 -3.65
N THR A 26 3.14 27.31 -2.43
CA THR A 26 4.33 26.67 -1.83
C THR A 26 4.06 25.21 -1.43
N LEU A 27 2.89 24.92 -0.86
CA LEU A 27 2.44 23.54 -0.60
C LEU A 27 2.23 22.73 -1.89
N ALA A 28 1.69 23.35 -2.94
CA ALA A 28 1.47 22.71 -4.23
C ALA A 28 2.78 22.37 -4.94
N GLN A 29 3.84 23.18 -4.78
CA GLN A 29 5.19 22.82 -5.28
C GLN A 29 5.79 21.62 -4.54
N GLY A 30 5.55 21.50 -3.22
CA GLY A 30 5.94 20.30 -2.45
C GLY A 30 5.18 19.03 -2.87
N CYS A 31 3.87 19.16 -3.17
CA CYS A 31 3.07 18.03 -3.67
C CYS A 31 3.34 17.69 -5.15
N ALA A 32 3.71 18.66 -5.99
CA ALA A 32 4.02 18.43 -7.40
C ALA A 32 5.41 17.80 -7.59
N THR A 33 6.36 18.08 -6.70
CA THR A 33 7.69 17.44 -6.71
C THR A 33 7.71 16.09 -5.99
N GLY A 34 6.78 15.83 -5.07
CA GLY A 34 6.63 14.53 -4.38
C GLY A 34 6.05 13.39 -5.23
N ARG A 35 5.89 13.58 -6.56
CA ARG A 35 5.31 12.58 -7.47
C ARG A 35 6.10 12.37 -8.76
N ALA A 36 7.39 12.72 -8.74
CA ALA A 36 8.29 12.48 -9.87
C ALA A 36 9.46 11.52 -9.54
N GLU A 37 9.37 10.74 -8.46
CA GLU A 37 10.07 9.46 -8.39
C GLU A 37 9.14 8.38 -8.95
N ALA A 38 8.92 8.45 -10.25
CA ALA A 38 8.48 7.30 -11.01
C ALA A 38 9.61 6.25 -10.95
N GLU A 39 9.44 5.30 -10.03
CA GLU A 39 9.80 3.90 -10.26
C GLU A 39 11.26 3.66 -10.67
N ALA A 40 12.22 4.18 -9.91
CA ALA A 40 13.42 3.37 -9.71
C ALA A 40 12.91 2.09 -9.06
N ALA A 41 12.89 0.98 -9.82
CA ALA A 41 12.47 -0.32 -9.34
C ALA A 41 13.30 -0.67 -8.11
N VAL A 42 12.83 -0.27 -6.93
CA VAL A 42 13.42 -0.69 -5.66
C VAL A 42 13.28 -2.19 -5.70
N ALA A 43 14.42 -2.86 -5.85
CA ALA A 43 14.45 -4.30 -5.96
C ALA A 43 13.79 -4.85 -4.70
N TYR A 44 12.57 -5.36 -4.85
CA TYR A 44 11.80 -5.94 -3.75
C TYR A 44 11.98 -7.45 -3.83
N PRO A 45 12.99 -8.01 -3.14
CA PRO A 45 13.37 -9.41 -3.30
C PRO A 45 12.23 -10.36 -2.93
N LEU A 46 11.30 -9.93 -2.09
CA LEU A 46 10.15 -10.72 -1.64
C LEU A 46 9.11 -10.99 -2.76
N ASN A 47 9.14 -10.27 -3.87
CA ASN A 47 8.28 -10.53 -5.04
C ASN A 47 8.95 -11.44 -6.10
N LYS A 48 10.15 -11.93 -5.82
CA LYS A 48 10.78 -12.97 -6.64
C LYS A 48 10.03 -14.28 -6.44
N ALA A 49 9.73 -15.01 -7.52
CA ALA A 49 8.96 -16.25 -7.44
C ALA A 49 9.63 -17.32 -6.58
N GLU A 50 10.96 -17.30 -6.51
CA GLU A 50 11.77 -18.21 -5.70
C GLU A 50 11.57 -17.98 -4.19
N ASN A 51 11.11 -16.79 -3.81
CA ASN A 51 10.88 -16.38 -2.42
C ASN A 51 9.40 -16.48 -2.02
N VAL A 52 8.58 -17.15 -2.82
CA VAL A 52 7.13 -17.21 -2.62
C VAL A 52 6.64 -18.65 -2.54
N ILE A 53 5.88 -18.96 -1.50
CA ILE A 53 5.15 -20.23 -1.35
C ILE A 53 3.65 -19.94 -1.23
N TYR A 54 2.84 -20.61 -2.04
CA TYR A 54 1.38 -20.54 -1.93
C TYR A 54 0.88 -21.53 -0.90
N SER A 55 -0.04 -21.10 -0.04
CA SER A 55 -0.61 -21.90 1.02
C SER A 55 -2.05 -21.45 1.33
N VAL A 56 -2.60 -21.91 2.44
CA VAL A 56 -3.93 -21.55 2.95
C VAL A 56 -3.82 -21.00 4.37
N CYS A 57 -4.57 -19.92 4.64
CA CYS A 57 -4.63 -19.30 5.96
C CYS A 57 -5.63 -20.04 6.86
N LEU A 58 -5.17 -20.49 8.03
CA LEU A 58 -6.00 -21.21 9.01
C LEU A 58 -6.27 -20.39 10.29
N GLN A 59 -6.23 -19.05 10.19
CA GLN A 59 -6.53 -18.15 11.31
C GLN A 59 -8.06 -18.02 11.58
N CYS A 60 -8.90 -18.54 10.67
CA CYS A 60 -10.35 -18.72 10.82
C CYS A 60 -10.83 -19.78 9.83
N HIS A 61 -12.12 -20.14 9.87
CA HIS A 61 -12.72 -21.16 8.99
C HIS A 61 -12.99 -20.73 7.54
N THR A 62 -12.51 -19.54 7.14
CA THR A 62 -12.69 -19.07 5.76
C THR A 62 -11.67 -19.72 4.83
N ASP A 63 -10.54 -20.18 5.38
CA ASP A 63 -9.51 -20.90 4.65
C ASP A 63 -9.02 -20.15 3.39
N CYS A 64 -8.72 -18.85 3.56
CA CYS A 64 -8.32 -17.99 2.46
C CYS A 64 -6.98 -18.43 1.84
N PRO A 65 -6.85 -18.53 0.50
CA PRO A 65 -5.58 -18.76 -0.19
C PRO A 65 -4.60 -17.61 0.04
N ILE A 66 -3.39 -17.95 0.49
CA ILE A 66 -2.35 -16.99 0.83
C ILE A 66 -1.08 -17.21 0.00
N LYS A 67 -0.29 -16.15 -0.06
CA LYS A 67 1.03 -16.07 -0.65
C LYS A 67 2.02 -15.71 0.45
N VAL A 68 2.86 -16.67 0.83
CA VAL A 68 3.85 -16.52 1.90
C VAL A 68 5.18 -16.10 1.28
N LYS A 69 5.72 -14.97 1.72
CA LYS A 69 6.97 -14.39 1.24
C LYS A 69 8.10 -14.70 2.22
N ILE A 70 9.20 -15.21 1.69
CA ILE A 70 10.36 -15.72 2.42
C ILE A 70 11.55 -14.79 2.16
N HIS A 71 12.31 -14.50 3.21
CA HIS A 71 13.58 -13.79 3.16
C HIS A 71 14.60 -14.58 3.96
N ASP A 72 15.76 -14.89 3.39
CA ASP A 72 16.86 -15.55 4.11
C ASP A 72 16.44 -16.80 4.90
N GLY A 73 15.54 -17.60 4.31
CA GLY A 73 15.03 -18.84 4.92
C GLY A 73 13.94 -18.65 5.99
N VAL A 74 13.56 -17.42 6.30
CA VAL A 74 12.47 -17.10 7.23
C VAL A 74 11.27 -16.51 6.50
N VAL A 75 10.06 -16.88 6.93
CA VAL A 75 8.84 -16.18 6.52
C VAL A 75 8.94 -14.73 7.01
N ALA A 76 8.76 -13.78 6.11
CA ALA A 76 8.84 -12.34 6.40
C ALA A 76 7.46 -11.64 6.27
N LYS A 77 6.59 -12.15 5.39
CA LYS A 77 5.28 -11.54 5.12
C LYS A 77 4.30 -12.58 4.57
N ILE A 78 3.01 -12.38 4.82
CA ILE A 78 1.92 -13.18 4.25
C ILE A 78 0.97 -12.23 3.54
N ASP A 79 0.72 -12.43 2.25
CA ASP A 79 -0.27 -11.66 1.48
C ASP A 79 -1.33 -12.60 0.89
N GLY A 80 -2.35 -12.04 0.24
CA GLY A 80 -3.37 -12.84 -0.43
C GLY A 80 -2.83 -13.46 -1.71
N ASN A 81 -3.36 -14.63 -2.09
CA ASN A 81 -3.03 -15.25 -3.36
C ASN A 81 -3.78 -14.53 -4.52
N PRO A 82 -3.09 -13.95 -5.50
CA PRO A 82 -3.75 -13.23 -6.60
C PRO A 82 -4.58 -14.14 -7.53
N TYR A 83 -4.33 -15.46 -7.54
CA TYR A 83 -5.06 -16.43 -8.36
C TYR A 83 -6.45 -16.78 -7.81
N SER A 84 -6.75 -16.39 -6.57
CA SER A 84 -8.05 -16.68 -5.94
C SER A 84 -8.95 -15.45 -5.89
N MET A 85 -10.23 -15.64 -6.22
CA MET A 85 -11.26 -14.59 -6.11
C MET A 85 -11.54 -14.15 -4.67
N GLN A 86 -11.20 -14.98 -3.68
CA GLN A 86 -11.36 -14.62 -2.27
C GLN A 86 -10.39 -13.53 -1.83
N THR A 87 -9.22 -13.45 -2.46
CA THR A 87 -8.13 -12.54 -2.08
C THR A 87 -7.85 -11.49 -3.15
N LEU A 88 -8.30 -11.66 -4.39
CA LEU A 88 -8.20 -10.64 -5.43
C LEU A 88 -9.42 -10.69 -6.35
N ASN A 89 -10.12 -9.57 -6.53
CA ASN A 89 -11.28 -9.48 -7.42
C ASN A 89 -11.13 -8.30 -8.40
N PRO A 90 -10.96 -8.55 -9.71
CA PRO A 90 -10.92 -9.86 -10.36
C PRO A 90 -9.61 -10.62 -10.08
N ALA A 91 -9.69 -11.95 -9.92
CA ALA A 91 -8.52 -12.80 -9.79
C ALA A 91 -7.74 -12.88 -11.11
N ILE A 92 -6.42 -13.06 -11.02
CA ILE A 92 -5.61 -13.31 -12.22
C ILE A 92 -5.90 -14.70 -12.79
N GLN A 93 -5.66 -14.88 -14.09
CA GLN A 93 -5.86 -16.17 -14.74
C GLN A 93 -4.89 -17.21 -14.18
N TYR A 94 -5.36 -18.44 -13.92
CA TYR A 94 -4.49 -19.53 -13.47
C TYR A 94 -3.38 -19.87 -14.47
N ALA A 95 -3.56 -19.56 -15.75
CA ALA A 95 -2.54 -19.70 -16.78
C ALA A 95 -1.42 -18.66 -16.69
N THR A 96 -1.58 -17.58 -15.91
CA THR A 96 -0.55 -16.56 -15.73
C THR A 96 0.69 -17.17 -15.08
N PRO A 97 1.90 -16.99 -15.66
CA PRO A 97 3.13 -17.54 -15.10
C PRO A 97 3.37 -17.11 -13.64
N VAL A 98 3.87 -18.02 -12.81
CA VAL A 98 4.13 -17.76 -11.38
C VAL A 98 5.08 -16.57 -11.17
N LYS A 99 6.02 -16.33 -12.10
CA LYS A 99 6.93 -15.17 -12.05
C LYS A 99 6.20 -13.83 -12.15
N GLU A 100 5.11 -13.78 -12.89
CA GLU A 100 4.26 -12.60 -13.02
C GLU A 100 3.31 -12.50 -11.82
N GLY A 101 2.68 -13.63 -11.45
CA GLY A 101 1.79 -13.72 -10.29
C GLY A 101 2.48 -13.36 -8.96
N ALA A 102 3.76 -13.67 -8.80
CA ALA A 102 4.53 -13.34 -7.60
C ALA A 102 4.57 -11.82 -7.31
N ARG A 103 4.52 -10.98 -8.37
CA ARG A 103 4.54 -9.51 -8.26
C ARG A 103 3.20 -8.90 -7.88
N ILE A 104 2.12 -9.67 -7.92
CA ILE A 104 0.75 -9.20 -7.67
C ILE A 104 0.31 -9.70 -6.29
N ASP A 105 0.08 -8.78 -5.37
CA ASP A 105 -0.40 -9.11 -4.02
C ASP A 105 -1.93 -9.09 -3.96
N GLY A 106 -2.51 -10.17 -3.43
CA GLY A 106 -3.92 -10.18 -3.06
C GLY A 106 -4.15 -9.51 -1.71
N GLY A 107 -5.37 -9.02 -1.50
CA GLY A 107 -5.85 -8.56 -0.21
C GLY A 107 -5.95 -9.71 0.79
N LEU A 108 -5.63 -9.42 2.05
CA LEU A 108 -5.77 -10.36 3.16
C LEU A 108 -6.18 -9.59 4.42
N CYS A 109 -7.05 -10.19 5.22
CA CYS A 109 -7.53 -9.55 6.45
C CYS A 109 -6.42 -9.44 7.52
N PRO A 110 -6.58 -8.58 8.55
CA PRO A 110 -5.58 -8.42 9.60
C PRO A 110 -5.22 -9.72 10.32
N LYS A 111 -6.17 -10.66 10.46
CA LYS A 111 -5.92 -11.98 11.06
C LYS A 111 -4.95 -12.82 10.24
N GLY A 112 -5.18 -12.92 8.93
CA GLY A 112 -4.30 -13.68 8.04
C GLY A 112 -2.90 -13.06 7.93
N GLN A 113 -2.84 -11.73 7.88
CA GLN A 113 -1.59 -10.97 7.90
C GLN A 113 -0.79 -11.19 9.19
N ALA A 114 -1.48 -11.34 10.33
CA ALA A 114 -0.86 -11.64 11.62
C ALA A 114 -0.53 -13.13 11.84
N GLY A 115 -0.91 -14.03 10.92
CA GLY A 115 -0.71 -15.48 11.09
C GLY A 115 0.75 -15.91 11.22
N ILE A 116 1.69 -15.03 10.83
CA ILE A 116 3.13 -15.21 11.03
C ILE A 116 3.53 -15.31 12.51
N GLN A 117 2.73 -14.72 13.42
CA GLN A 117 3.00 -14.69 14.85
C GLN A 117 3.03 -16.11 15.44
N SER A 118 2.14 -17.00 15.01
CA SER A 118 2.10 -18.38 15.51
C SER A 118 3.33 -19.20 15.15
N LEU A 119 4.08 -18.82 14.10
CA LEU A 119 5.31 -19.50 13.70
C LEU A 119 6.51 -19.10 14.57
N TYR A 120 6.55 -17.83 15.02
CA TYR A 120 7.67 -17.25 15.76
C TYR A 120 7.32 -16.89 17.21
N ASP A 121 6.23 -17.44 17.74
CA ASP A 121 5.85 -17.26 19.13
C ASP A 121 6.91 -17.90 20.05
N PRO A 122 7.45 -17.18 21.05
CA PRO A 122 8.38 -17.74 22.04
C PRO A 122 7.84 -18.96 22.82
N TYR A 123 6.51 -19.09 22.92
CA TYR A 123 5.82 -20.18 23.59
C TYR A 123 5.32 -21.27 22.62
N ARG A 124 5.72 -21.23 21.35
CA ARG A 124 5.38 -22.26 20.35
C ARG A 124 5.95 -23.63 20.78
N VAL A 125 5.11 -24.67 20.73
CA VAL A 125 5.55 -26.06 20.95
C VAL A 125 6.37 -26.51 19.73
N THR A 126 7.60 -26.96 19.97
CA THR A 126 8.57 -27.41 18.94
C THR A 126 8.76 -28.91 18.94
#